data_AF-A0A519HFN1-F1
#
_entry.id   AF-A0A519HFN1-F1
#
_cell.length_a   1.000
_cell.length_b   1.000
_cell.length_c   1.000
_cell.angle_alpha   90.00
_cell.angle_beta   90.00
_cell.angle_gamma   90.00
#
_symmetry.space_group_name_H-M   'P 1'
#
loop_
_entity.id
_entity.type
_entity.pdbx_description
1 polymer ?
#
loop_
_entity_poly.entity_id
_entity_poly.type
_entity_poly.pdbx_seq_one_letter_code
_entity_poly.pdbx_strand_id
1 'polypeptide(L)'
;MYTDDGDVSQKYAAGNLGSGGNFDFSQATWGREVGVNANLYGNLHAGLVFGSADSRQRLVDGIGENRMDGSTFGAYATWYVPQGFYVDLSGRWMAADIRSISSVGTMPSRVHASAASIEAGYEWTAGGITFVPQVQYTRTKVEAAAMLHGERADFEAEGGTFSRARLGVEMNKTFQFGQTRVTPYGSINAIREFDGRSDYNVAGYYGSTSVKGTSTMAELGVGVQKGGFGVTASANWTDGGALKGIVGAQLNVRFAW
;
A
#
# COMPACT_ATOMS: atom_id res chain seq x y z
N MET A 1 -2.27 -11.29 6.89
CA MET A 1 -1.61 -10.25 7.72
C MET A 1 -0.45 -9.67 6.93
N TYR A 2 -0.13 -8.42 7.17
CA TYR A 2 0.99 -7.74 6.54
C TYR A 2 1.63 -6.75 7.52
N THR A 3 2.88 -6.41 7.25
CA THR A 3 3.64 -5.38 7.96
C THR A 3 4.57 -4.68 6.99
N ASP A 4 4.81 -3.39 7.20
CA ASP A 4 5.74 -2.57 6.43
C ASP A 4 6.43 -1.59 7.38
N ASP A 5 7.75 -1.45 7.25
CA ASP A 5 8.58 -0.57 8.09
C ASP A 5 9.66 0.10 7.25
N GLY A 6 9.88 1.40 7.45
CA GLY A 6 10.99 2.14 6.84
C GLY A 6 10.79 3.64 6.83
N ASP A 7 11.72 4.34 6.18
CA ASP A 7 11.75 5.81 6.16
C ASP A 7 11.12 6.38 4.90
N VAL A 8 10.42 7.50 5.05
CA VAL A 8 9.84 8.29 3.96
C VAL A 8 10.49 9.66 3.97
N SER A 9 11.27 9.94 2.92
CA SER A 9 11.90 11.23 2.70
C SER A 9 11.08 12.07 1.72
N GLN A 10 10.43 13.11 2.23
CA GLN A 10 9.47 13.89 1.46
C GLN A 10 10.13 15.12 0.84
N LYS A 11 9.76 15.45 -0.40
CA LYS A 11 10.13 16.75 -0.96
C LYS A 11 9.29 17.82 -0.31
N TYR A 12 9.94 18.81 0.29
CA TYR A 12 9.30 19.96 0.93
C TYR A 12 9.42 21.21 0.07
N ALA A 13 8.31 21.94 -0.09
CA ALA A 13 8.30 23.29 -0.61
C ALA A 13 7.58 24.21 0.39
N ALA A 14 8.28 25.24 0.85
CA ALA A 14 7.78 26.19 1.81
C ALA A 14 7.03 27.35 1.12
N GLY A 15 5.89 27.76 1.68
CA GLY A 15 5.21 29.00 1.29
C GLY A 15 5.75 30.22 2.07
N ASN A 16 5.63 30.19 3.39
CA ASN A 16 6.08 31.26 4.29
C ASN A 16 6.78 30.78 5.59
N LEU A 17 6.92 29.46 5.78
CA LEU A 17 7.88 28.88 6.72
C LEU A 17 9.27 28.90 6.07
N GLY A 18 10.34 29.05 6.84
CA GLY A 18 11.70 28.98 6.28
C GLY A 18 11.94 27.69 5.49
N SER A 19 12.86 27.71 4.52
CA SER A 19 13.20 26.57 3.66
C SER A 19 13.91 25.41 4.36
N GLY A 20 14.07 25.46 5.69
CA GLY A 20 14.81 24.49 6.50
C GLY A 20 13.95 23.43 7.22
N GLY A 21 12.66 23.33 6.91
CA GLY A 21 11.79 22.30 7.50
C GLY A 21 12.13 20.90 7.00
N ASN A 22 12.41 19.97 7.91
CA ASN A 22 12.53 18.54 7.62
C ASN A 22 11.23 17.84 8.03
N PHE A 23 10.59 17.16 7.09
CA PHE A 23 9.33 16.43 7.29
C PHE A 23 9.49 14.93 7.04
N ASP A 24 10.73 14.46 6.99
CA ASP A 24 11.03 13.04 6.84
C ASP A 24 10.56 12.29 8.09
N PHE A 25 9.94 11.14 7.88
CA PHE A 25 9.40 10.32 8.97
C PHE A 25 9.71 8.84 8.76
N SER A 26 9.93 8.13 9.86
CA SER A 26 9.86 6.67 9.88
C SER A 26 8.42 6.24 10.03
N GLN A 27 8.01 5.20 9.31
CA GLN A 27 6.67 4.64 9.36
C GLN A 27 6.72 3.14 9.58
N ALA A 28 5.92 2.67 10.55
CA ALA A 28 5.65 1.26 10.78
C ALA A 28 4.14 1.02 10.68
N THR A 29 3.72 0.07 9.85
CA THR A 29 2.32 -0.29 9.66
C THR A 29 2.15 -1.79 9.76
N TRP A 30 1.09 -2.24 10.43
CA TRP A 30 0.72 -3.65 10.49
C TRP A 30 -0.79 -3.80 10.35
N GLY A 31 -1.23 -4.83 9.64
CA GLY A 31 -2.63 -5.00 9.32
C GLY A 31 -3.07 -6.43 9.08
N ARG A 32 -4.37 -6.61 9.11
CA ARG A 32 -5.05 -7.89 8.92
C ARG A 32 -6.24 -7.67 8.00
N GLU A 33 -6.41 -8.58 7.07
CA GLU A 33 -7.55 -8.59 6.15
C GLU A 33 -8.16 -10.00 6.14
N VAL A 34 -9.48 -10.04 5.99
CA VAL A 34 -10.27 -11.25 5.75
C VAL A 34 -11.19 -10.98 4.58
N GLY A 35 -11.37 -11.97 3.71
CA GLY A 35 -12.22 -11.83 2.55
C GLY A 35 -12.87 -13.14 2.16
N VAL A 36 -13.91 -13.01 1.34
CA VAL A 36 -14.62 -14.13 0.71
C VAL A 36 -14.79 -13.82 -0.76
N ASN A 37 -14.66 -14.83 -1.61
CA ASN A 37 -14.82 -14.70 -3.04
C ASN A 37 -15.67 -15.83 -3.62
N ALA A 38 -16.37 -15.52 -4.69
CA ALA A 38 -17.07 -16.48 -5.52
C ALA A 38 -16.31 -16.67 -6.84
N ASN A 39 -16.32 -17.90 -7.34
CA ASN A 39 -15.90 -18.22 -8.70
C ASN A 39 -17.14 -18.10 -9.59
N LEU A 40 -17.12 -17.16 -10.52
CA LEU A 40 -18.20 -16.84 -11.43
C LEU A 40 -17.94 -17.43 -12.83
N TYR A 41 -18.93 -17.31 -13.71
CA TYR A 41 -18.81 -17.75 -15.10
C TYR A 41 -17.65 -17.05 -15.83
N GLY A 42 -17.00 -17.78 -16.74
CA GLY A 42 -15.96 -17.20 -17.61
C GLY A 42 -14.63 -16.93 -16.91
N ASN A 43 -14.27 -17.71 -15.89
CA ASN A 43 -13.05 -17.53 -15.07
C ASN A 43 -12.96 -16.16 -14.39
N LEU A 44 -14.11 -15.56 -14.11
CA LEU A 44 -14.22 -14.35 -13.31
C LEU A 44 -14.32 -14.76 -11.84
N HIS A 45 -13.56 -14.10 -10.98
CA HIS A 45 -13.62 -14.25 -9.54
C HIS A 45 -13.97 -12.89 -8.95
N ALA A 46 -14.91 -12.83 -8.03
CA ALA A 46 -15.27 -11.58 -7.37
C ALA A 46 -15.41 -11.80 -5.88
N GLY A 47 -15.01 -10.80 -5.08
CA GLY A 47 -15.02 -10.93 -3.64
C GLY A 47 -15.09 -9.61 -2.91
N LEU A 48 -15.32 -9.74 -1.61
CA LEU A 48 -15.27 -8.65 -0.65
C LEU A 48 -14.12 -8.89 0.33
N VAL A 49 -13.55 -7.80 0.83
CA VAL A 49 -12.49 -7.81 1.83
C VAL A 49 -12.82 -6.80 2.93
N PHE A 50 -12.52 -7.18 4.16
CA PHE A 50 -12.58 -6.33 5.35
C PHE A 50 -11.22 -6.36 6.02
N GLY A 51 -10.79 -5.22 6.55
CA GLY A 51 -9.48 -5.12 7.16
C GLY A 51 -9.43 -4.13 8.30
N SER A 52 -8.41 -4.31 9.13
CA SER A 52 -7.99 -3.36 10.15
C SER A 52 -6.48 -3.20 10.08
N ALA A 53 -6.00 -1.99 10.35
CA ALA A 53 -4.58 -1.69 10.38
C ALA A 53 -4.25 -0.71 11.50
N ASP A 54 -3.03 -0.80 11.99
CA ASP A 54 -2.45 0.11 12.95
C ASP A 54 -1.18 0.66 12.31
N SER A 55 -1.01 1.98 12.32
CA SER A 55 0.16 2.65 11.76
C SER A 55 0.74 3.64 12.75
N ARG A 56 2.07 3.80 12.71
CA ARG A 56 2.80 4.81 13.46
C ARG A 56 3.74 5.53 12.52
N GLN A 57 3.75 6.85 12.59
CA GLN A 57 4.72 7.70 11.89
C GLN A 57 5.45 8.56 12.91
N ARG A 58 6.76 8.67 12.81
CA ARG A 58 7.57 9.50 13.69
C ARG A 58 8.54 10.33 12.87
N LEU A 59 8.61 11.63 13.13
CA LEU A 59 9.60 12.48 12.48
C LEU A 59 11.02 11.97 12.76
N VAL A 60 11.83 11.87 11.70
CA VAL A 60 13.25 11.50 11.81
C VAL A 60 14.04 12.59 12.52
N ASP A 61 13.65 13.85 12.28
CA ASP A 61 14.22 15.03 12.92
C ASP A 61 13.11 15.92 13.47
N GLY A 62 13.03 16.06 14.80
CA GLY A 62 12.03 16.87 15.49
C GLY A 62 11.12 16.10 16.46
N ILE A 63 10.05 16.77 16.90
CA ILE A 63 9.09 16.26 17.88
C ILE A 63 7.71 16.17 17.21
N GLY A 64 7.37 15.00 16.72
CA GLY A 64 6.08 14.71 16.08
C GLY A 64 5.87 13.22 15.87
N GLU A 65 4.74 12.71 16.32
CA GLU A 65 4.32 11.32 16.11
C GLU A 65 2.85 11.27 15.70
N ASN A 66 2.51 10.46 14.70
CA ASN A 66 1.13 10.09 14.42
C ASN A 66 0.92 8.62 14.75
N ARG A 67 -0.18 8.33 15.46
CA ARG A 67 -0.70 6.96 15.58
C ARG A 67 -2.05 6.89 14.87
N MET A 68 -2.20 5.91 13.99
CA MET A 68 -3.40 5.74 13.17
C MET A 68 -4.00 4.36 13.41
N ASP A 69 -5.29 4.31 13.72
CA ASP A 69 -6.07 3.09 13.85
C ASP A 69 -7.08 3.07 12.67
N GLY A 70 -6.90 2.15 11.73
CA GLY A 70 -7.56 2.12 10.43
C GLY A 70 -8.51 0.95 10.24
N SER A 71 -9.57 1.18 9.47
CA SER A 71 -10.54 0.17 9.02
C SER A 71 -10.72 0.25 7.51
N THR A 72 -10.88 -0.90 6.86
CA THR A 72 -11.01 -1.02 5.41
C THR A 72 -12.18 -1.92 5.06
N PHE A 73 -12.98 -1.48 4.10
CA PHE A 73 -13.89 -2.31 3.32
C PHE A 73 -13.45 -2.27 1.86
N GLY A 74 -13.53 -3.38 1.15
CA GLY A 74 -13.17 -3.41 -0.25
C GLY A 74 -13.92 -4.48 -1.03
N ALA A 75 -13.88 -4.32 -2.34
CA ALA A 75 -14.37 -5.28 -3.30
C ALA A 75 -13.32 -5.46 -4.39
N TYR A 76 -13.26 -6.65 -4.96
CA TYR A 76 -12.37 -6.95 -6.07
C TYR A 76 -13.00 -7.90 -7.07
N ALA A 77 -12.50 -7.85 -8.30
CA ALA A 77 -12.82 -8.76 -9.36
C ALA A 77 -11.55 -9.10 -10.14
N THR A 78 -11.29 -10.38 -10.36
CA THR A 78 -10.16 -10.89 -11.14
C THR A 78 -10.69 -11.76 -12.26
N TRP A 79 -10.30 -11.45 -13.48
CA TRP A 79 -10.66 -12.22 -14.66
C TRP A 79 -9.43 -12.88 -15.26
N TYR A 80 -9.43 -14.22 -15.29
CA TYR A 80 -8.40 -15.00 -15.98
C TYR A 80 -8.85 -15.28 -17.43
N VAL A 81 -8.32 -14.47 -18.33
CA VAL A 81 -8.60 -14.56 -19.76
C VAL A 81 -7.90 -15.80 -20.32
N PRO A 82 -8.49 -16.50 -21.32
CA PRO A 82 -7.79 -17.55 -22.04
C PRO A 82 -6.43 -17.06 -22.56
N GLN A 83 -5.46 -17.98 -22.69
CA GLN A 83 -4.10 -17.71 -23.17
C GLN A 83 -3.15 -17.05 -22.16
N GLY A 84 -3.49 -16.98 -20.87
CA GLY A 84 -2.56 -16.60 -19.80
C GLY A 84 -2.62 -15.15 -19.36
N PHE A 85 -3.51 -14.34 -19.95
CA PHE A 85 -3.77 -12.98 -19.46
C PHE A 85 -4.63 -13.00 -18.20
N TYR A 86 -4.37 -12.08 -17.28
CA TYR A 86 -5.31 -11.74 -16.22
C TYR A 86 -5.51 -10.23 -16.13
N VAL A 87 -6.69 -9.85 -15.64
CA VAL A 87 -7.00 -8.47 -15.25
C VAL A 87 -7.62 -8.50 -13.85
N ASP A 88 -7.10 -7.68 -12.96
CA ASP A 88 -7.66 -7.45 -11.62
C ASP A 88 -8.16 -6.01 -11.50
N LEU A 89 -9.31 -5.87 -10.85
CA LEU A 89 -9.88 -4.60 -10.44
C LEU A 89 -10.15 -4.67 -8.94
N SER A 90 -9.80 -3.62 -8.22
CA SER A 90 -10.17 -3.49 -6.81
C SER A 90 -10.56 -2.07 -6.42
N GLY A 91 -11.52 -1.99 -5.51
CA GLY A 91 -11.95 -0.77 -4.84
C GLY A 91 -11.85 -0.95 -3.34
N ARG A 92 -11.30 0.05 -2.64
CA ARG A 92 -11.19 0.08 -1.18
C ARG A 92 -11.71 1.40 -0.64
N TRP A 93 -12.44 1.33 0.47
CA TRP A 93 -12.91 2.45 1.26
C TRP A 93 -12.36 2.30 2.66
N MET A 94 -11.74 3.35 3.17
CA MET A 94 -10.92 3.34 4.35
C MET A 94 -11.29 4.50 5.27
N ALA A 95 -11.25 4.25 6.57
CA ALA A 95 -11.34 5.29 7.59
C ALA A 95 -10.22 5.06 8.60
N ALA A 96 -9.52 6.13 9.00
CA ALA A 96 -8.48 6.08 10.01
C ALA A 96 -8.71 7.15 11.08
N ASP A 97 -8.72 6.72 12.33
CA ASP A 97 -8.66 7.61 13.48
C ASP A 97 -7.18 7.89 13.78
N ILE A 98 -6.78 9.16 13.75
CA ILE A 98 -5.39 9.61 13.88
C ILE A 98 -5.23 10.37 15.19
N ARG A 99 -4.21 10.02 15.97
CA ARG A 99 -3.75 10.79 17.13
C ARG A 99 -2.39 11.39 16.80
N SER A 100 -2.36 12.69 16.58
CA SER A 100 -1.15 13.45 16.30
C SER A 100 -0.58 14.04 17.59
N ILE A 101 0.62 13.62 17.96
CA ILE A 101 1.33 14.05 19.16
C ILE A 101 2.45 14.99 18.74
N SER A 102 2.48 16.18 19.31
CA SER A 102 3.48 17.22 19.02
C SER A 102 3.88 17.97 20.29
N SER A 103 4.83 18.90 20.17
CA SER A 103 5.22 19.77 21.29
C SER A 103 4.10 20.69 21.80
N VAL A 104 3.03 20.89 21.00
CA VAL A 104 1.87 21.71 21.37
C VAL A 104 0.70 20.89 21.95
N GLY A 105 0.82 19.57 22.01
CA GLY A 105 -0.20 18.67 22.58
C GLY A 105 -0.61 17.53 21.65
N THR A 106 -1.65 16.79 22.06
CA THR A 106 -2.25 15.70 21.27
C THR A 106 -3.50 16.20 20.57
N MET A 107 -3.59 15.99 19.25
CA MET A 107 -4.71 16.39 18.41
C MET A 107 -5.32 15.13 17.76
N PRO A 108 -6.54 14.72 18.16
CA PRO A 108 -7.25 13.64 17.50
C PRO A 108 -7.90 14.13 16.20
N SER A 109 -7.90 13.30 15.17
CA SER A 109 -8.58 13.55 13.91
C SER A 109 -9.08 12.26 13.28
N ARG A 110 -9.91 12.39 12.25
CA ARG A 110 -10.38 11.26 11.46
C ARG A 110 -10.28 11.59 9.99
N VAL A 111 -9.75 10.65 9.22
CA VAL A 111 -9.57 10.75 7.78
C VAL A 111 -10.31 9.62 7.09
N HIS A 112 -10.93 9.94 5.95
CA HIS A 112 -11.52 8.96 5.05
C HIS A 112 -10.73 8.94 3.75
N ALA A 113 -10.56 7.75 3.19
CA ALA A 113 -9.88 7.57 1.92
C ALA A 113 -10.59 6.52 1.07
N SER A 114 -10.49 6.67 -0.24
CA SER A 114 -10.94 5.67 -1.21
C SER A 114 -9.81 5.39 -2.19
N ALA A 115 -9.66 4.13 -2.60
CA ALA A 115 -8.66 3.70 -3.56
C ALA A 115 -9.31 2.83 -4.63
N ALA A 116 -8.93 3.05 -5.88
CA ALA A 116 -9.25 2.20 -7.01
C ALA A 116 -7.95 1.72 -7.66
N SER A 117 -7.88 0.43 -7.98
CA SER A 117 -6.73 -0.19 -8.62
C SER A 117 -7.16 -1.04 -9.81
N ILE A 118 -6.34 -1.04 -10.85
CA ILE A 118 -6.39 -1.97 -11.96
C ILE A 118 -5.01 -2.59 -12.15
N GLU A 119 -4.97 -3.90 -12.34
CA GLU A 119 -3.76 -4.64 -12.71
C GLU A 119 -4.03 -5.51 -13.92
N ALA A 120 -3.01 -5.71 -14.74
CA ALA A 120 -3.02 -6.71 -15.79
C ALA A 120 -1.66 -7.39 -15.86
N GLY A 121 -1.66 -8.68 -16.19
CA GLY A 121 -0.44 -9.43 -16.43
C GLY A 121 -0.63 -10.56 -17.41
N TYR A 122 0.48 -11.15 -17.82
CA TYR A 122 0.51 -12.22 -18.80
C TYR A 122 1.45 -13.35 -18.36
N GLU A 123 0.91 -14.55 -18.17
CA GLU A 123 1.69 -15.72 -17.80
C GLU A 123 2.35 -16.35 -19.04
N TRP A 124 3.67 -16.42 -19.01
CA TRP A 124 4.47 -17.07 -20.04
C TRP A 124 5.43 -18.09 -19.42
N THR A 125 5.29 -19.37 -19.78
CA THR A 125 6.17 -20.43 -19.29
C THR A 125 7.28 -20.73 -20.30
N ALA A 126 8.53 -20.69 -19.84
CA ALA A 126 9.71 -21.09 -20.60
C ALA A 126 10.69 -21.87 -19.70
N GLY A 127 11.18 -23.03 -20.17
CA GLY A 127 12.16 -23.83 -19.41
C GLY A 127 11.65 -24.33 -18.06
N GLY A 128 10.33 -24.49 -17.89
CA GLY A 128 9.71 -24.90 -16.63
C GLY A 128 9.71 -23.81 -15.55
N ILE A 129 9.92 -22.55 -15.94
CA ILE A 129 9.75 -21.35 -15.13
C ILE A 129 8.64 -20.53 -15.78
N THR A 130 7.72 -19.99 -14.97
CA THR A 130 6.70 -19.06 -15.43
C THR A 130 7.18 -17.63 -15.16
N PHE A 131 7.07 -16.79 -16.16
CA PHE A 131 7.33 -15.36 -16.11
C PHE A 131 6.00 -14.62 -16.21
N VAL A 132 5.81 -13.59 -15.40
CA VAL A 132 4.59 -12.79 -15.39
C VAL A 132 4.97 -11.31 -15.44
N PRO A 133 5.17 -10.73 -16.63
CA PRO A 133 5.11 -9.28 -16.79
C PRO A 133 3.75 -8.77 -16.31
N GLN A 134 3.78 -7.74 -15.48
CA GLN A 134 2.59 -7.18 -14.84
C GLN A 134 2.68 -5.65 -14.76
N VAL A 135 1.53 -5.01 -14.94
CA VAL A 135 1.35 -3.56 -14.78
C VAL A 135 0.16 -3.29 -13.89
N GLN A 136 0.33 -2.39 -12.94
CA GLN A 136 -0.72 -1.95 -12.03
C GLN A 136 -0.80 -0.42 -12.02
N TYR A 137 -2.00 0.10 -11.90
CA TYR A 137 -2.26 1.51 -11.63
C TYR A 137 -3.25 1.65 -10.49
N THR A 138 -2.87 2.41 -9.47
CA THR A 138 -3.68 2.69 -8.29
C THR A 138 -3.89 4.19 -8.16
N ARG A 139 -5.13 4.60 -7.91
CA ARG A 139 -5.49 5.96 -7.56
C ARG A 139 -6.17 5.99 -6.20
N THR A 140 -5.65 6.79 -5.30
CA THR A 140 -6.17 6.99 -3.94
C THR A 140 -6.60 8.43 -3.78
N LYS A 141 -7.80 8.65 -3.25
CA LYS A 141 -8.32 9.94 -2.85
C LYS A 141 -8.47 9.95 -1.33
N VAL A 142 -7.81 10.90 -0.68
CA VAL A 142 -7.93 11.17 0.75
C VAL A 142 -8.80 12.41 0.90
N GLU A 143 -9.88 12.29 1.67
CA GLU A 143 -10.75 13.41 1.98
C GLU A 143 -10.06 14.37 2.95
N ALA A 144 -10.38 15.66 2.83
CA ALA A 144 -9.84 16.66 3.76
C ALA A 144 -10.28 16.33 5.20
N ALA A 145 -9.34 16.42 6.13
CA ALA A 145 -9.69 16.32 7.55
C ALA A 145 -10.40 17.62 7.95
N ALA A 146 -11.43 17.51 8.79
CA ALA A 146 -12.01 18.71 9.40
C ALA A 146 -10.93 19.48 10.17
N MET A 147 -10.99 20.82 10.14
CA MET A 147 -10.05 21.71 10.82
C MET A 147 -9.89 21.28 12.28
N LEU A 148 -8.66 20.96 12.68
CA LEU A 148 -8.35 20.53 14.04
C LEU A 148 -8.00 21.76 14.87
N HIS A 149 -8.85 22.07 15.84
CA HIS A 149 -8.59 23.13 16.80
C HIS A 149 -7.69 22.60 17.92
N GLY A 150 -6.40 22.95 17.89
CA GLY A 150 -5.50 22.76 19.02
C GLY A 150 -5.59 23.94 19.99
N GLU A 151 -5.21 23.73 21.27
CA GLU A 151 -5.21 24.81 22.28
C GLU A 151 -4.30 26.01 21.93
N ARG A 152 -3.37 25.85 20.98
CA ARG A 152 -2.40 26.88 20.57
C ARG A 152 -2.30 27.12 19.06
N ALA A 153 -2.85 26.26 18.22
CA ALA A 153 -2.77 26.34 16.77
C ALA A 153 -3.86 25.51 16.11
N ASP A 154 -4.43 26.03 15.03
CA ASP A 154 -5.30 25.27 14.14
C ASP A 154 -4.48 24.53 13.09
N PHE A 155 -4.84 23.28 12.83
CA PHE A 155 -4.25 22.44 11.78
C PHE A 155 -5.32 22.04 10.77
N GLU A 156 -5.07 22.36 9.50
CA GLU A 156 -5.88 21.90 8.36
C GLU A 156 -4.99 21.09 7.41
N ALA A 157 -5.35 19.81 7.24
CA ALA A 157 -4.82 18.97 6.18
C ALA A 157 -5.79 18.99 5.01
N GLU A 158 -5.43 19.68 3.94
CA GLU A 158 -6.16 19.60 2.69
C GLU A 158 -6.00 18.16 2.14
N GLY A 159 -7.12 17.49 1.89
CA GLY A 159 -7.12 16.14 1.32
C GLY A 159 -6.31 16.07 0.02
N GLY A 160 -5.96 14.87 -0.43
CA GLY A 160 -5.06 14.69 -1.57
C GLY A 160 -5.51 13.62 -2.54
N THR A 161 -5.11 13.76 -3.80
CA THR A 161 -5.14 12.65 -4.76
C THR A 161 -3.72 12.12 -4.96
N PHE A 162 -3.57 10.82 -4.80
CA PHE A 162 -2.33 10.07 -4.96
C PHE A 162 -2.53 9.08 -6.09
N SER A 163 -1.53 8.95 -6.95
CA SER A 163 -1.60 8.02 -8.07
C SER A 163 -0.25 7.35 -8.27
N ARG A 164 -0.29 6.03 -8.39
CA ARG A 164 0.87 5.15 -8.44
C ARG A 164 0.73 4.20 -9.63
N ALA A 165 1.80 3.99 -10.38
CA ALA A 165 1.92 2.83 -11.26
C ALA A 165 3.02 1.89 -10.78
N ARG A 166 2.83 0.59 -11.01
CA ARG A 166 3.83 -0.46 -10.83
C ARG A 166 4.00 -1.18 -12.16
N LEU A 167 5.23 -1.35 -12.61
CA LEU A 167 5.58 -2.21 -13.73
C LEU A 167 6.62 -3.20 -13.24
N GLY A 168 6.36 -4.50 -13.41
CA GLY A 168 7.27 -5.52 -12.91
C GLY A 168 7.21 -6.81 -13.69
N VAL A 169 8.12 -7.70 -13.33
CA VAL A 169 8.14 -9.08 -13.82
C VAL A 169 8.28 -9.98 -12.61
N GLU A 170 7.35 -10.91 -12.48
CA GLU A 170 7.46 -12.04 -11.55
C GLU A 170 8.07 -13.25 -12.27
N MET A 171 8.82 -14.05 -11.54
CA MET A 171 9.26 -15.37 -11.92
C MET A 171 8.82 -16.36 -10.85
N ASN A 172 8.20 -17.46 -11.24
CA ASN A 172 7.81 -18.51 -10.32
C ASN A 172 8.03 -19.91 -10.90
N LYS A 173 8.13 -20.91 -10.02
CA LYS A 173 8.24 -22.32 -10.41
C LYS A 173 7.48 -23.19 -9.43
N THR A 174 6.57 -24.01 -9.94
CA THR A 174 5.79 -24.93 -9.10
C THR A 174 6.44 -26.30 -9.03
N PHE A 175 6.65 -26.79 -7.81
CA PHE A 175 7.11 -28.14 -7.50
C PHE A 175 5.96 -28.95 -6.90
N GLN A 176 5.76 -30.17 -7.41
CA GLN A 176 4.72 -31.09 -6.92
C GLN A 176 5.37 -32.19 -6.07
N PHE A 177 4.97 -32.28 -4.80
CA PHE A 177 5.37 -33.31 -3.85
C PHE A 177 4.14 -34.09 -3.36
N GLY A 178 3.77 -35.16 -4.07
CA GLY A 178 2.54 -35.90 -3.81
C GLY A 178 1.32 -35.00 -4.00
N GLN A 179 0.56 -34.73 -2.93
CA GLN A 179 -0.60 -33.83 -2.94
C GLN A 179 -0.28 -32.36 -2.60
N THR A 180 0.99 -32.06 -2.34
CA THR A 180 1.43 -30.70 -1.95
C THR A 180 2.09 -30.02 -3.14
N ARG A 181 1.65 -28.79 -3.45
CA ARG A 181 2.31 -27.87 -4.38
C ARG A 181 3.11 -26.84 -3.61
N VAL A 182 4.35 -26.62 -4.02
CA VAL A 182 5.21 -25.57 -3.47
C VAL A 182 5.66 -24.68 -4.62
N THR A 183 5.38 -23.39 -4.54
CA THR A 183 5.65 -22.42 -5.60
C THR A 183 6.46 -21.26 -5.02
N PRO A 184 7.80 -21.35 -4.98
CA PRO A 184 8.64 -20.17 -4.79
C PRO A 184 8.45 -19.21 -5.96
N TYR A 185 8.51 -17.93 -5.63
CA TYR A 185 8.47 -16.85 -6.60
C TYR A 185 9.36 -15.69 -6.17
N GLY A 186 9.70 -14.85 -7.15
CA GLY A 186 10.33 -13.56 -6.90
C GLY A 186 9.92 -12.56 -7.97
N SER A 187 9.91 -11.28 -7.62
CA SER A 187 9.59 -10.22 -8.58
C SER A 187 10.52 -9.01 -8.43
N ILE A 188 10.70 -8.30 -9.54
CA ILE A 188 11.34 -6.99 -9.58
C ILE A 188 10.37 -6.02 -10.22
N ASN A 189 10.21 -4.85 -9.60
CA ASN A 189 9.22 -3.87 -9.97
C ASN A 189 9.82 -2.46 -9.95
N ALA A 190 9.43 -1.64 -10.92
CA ALA A 190 9.56 -0.20 -10.87
C ALA A 190 8.22 0.40 -10.43
N ILE A 191 8.24 1.26 -9.43
CA ILE A 191 7.05 1.94 -8.90
C ILE A 191 7.22 3.44 -9.17
N ARG A 192 6.20 4.05 -9.76
CA ARG A 192 6.16 5.49 -10.06
C ARG A 192 5.00 6.13 -9.31
N GLU A 193 5.32 7.07 -8.43
CA GLU A 193 4.36 8.02 -7.86
C GLU A 193 4.22 9.22 -8.79
N PHE A 194 3.06 9.37 -9.42
CA PHE A 194 2.79 10.52 -10.30
C PHE A 194 2.26 11.71 -9.52
N ASP A 195 1.40 11.45 -8.52
CA ASP A 195 0.81 12.43 -7.62
C ASP A 195 1.19 12.15 -6.16
N GLY A 196 0.57 12.86 -5.22
CA GLY A 196 0.89 12.78 -3.80
C GLY A 196 1.60 14.01 -3.26
N ARG A 197 1.11 15.17 -3.69
CA ARG A 197 1.34 16.43 -2.99
C ARG A 197 0.30 16.53 -1.87
N SER A 198 0.75 16.82 -0.65
CA SER A 198 -0.10 17.14 0.48
C SER A 198 0.17 18.59 0.86
N ASP A 199 -0.81 19.46 0.67
CA ASP A 199 -0.75 20.84 1.12
C ASP A 199 -1.25 20.90 2.57
N TYR A 200 -0.62 21.73 3.40
CA TYR A 200 -0.99 21.89 4.80
C TYR A 200 -1.01 23.37 5.18
N ASN A 201 -1.90 23.71 6.12
CA ASN A 201 -1.94 25.01 6.79
C ASN A 201 -1.90 24.81 8.30
N VAL A 202 -0.91 25.41 8.96
CA VAL A 202 -0.78 25.42 10.43
C VAL A 202 -0.71 26.86 10.90
N ALA A 203 -1.75 27.35 11.58
CA ALA A 203 -1.78 28.70 12.16
C ALA A 203 -1.36 29.84 11.19
N GLY A 204 -1.76 29.76 9.91
CA GLY A 204 -1.42 30.76 8.88
C GLY A 204 -0.09 30.52 8.15
N TYR A 205 0.61 29.44 8.49
CA TYR A 205 1.76 28.96 7.75
C TYR A 205 1.38 27.85 6.78
N TYR A 206 1.71 28.00 5.50
CA TYR A 206 1.36 27.04 4.46
C TYR A 206 2.59 26.48 3.75
N GLY A 207 2.49 25.21 3.35
CA GLY A 207 3.54 24.49 2.65
C GLY A 207 2.98 23.23 2.01
N SER A 208 3.85 22.51 1.29
CA SER A 208 3.47 21.26 0.66
C SER A 208 4.57 20.21 0.79
N THR A 209 4.19 18.97 1.07
CA THR A 209 5.07 17.80 0.96
C THR A 209 4.71 16.99 -0.27
N SER A 210 5.67 16.27 -0.84
CA SER A 210 5.45 15.44 -2.03
C SER A 210 6.24 14.15 -1.99
N VAL A 211 5.57 13.05 -2.32
CA VAL A 211 6.16 11.72 -2.49
C VAL A 211 6.45 11.35 -3.95
N LYS A 212 6.26 12.29 -4.88
CA LYS A 212 6.48 12.06 -6.33
C LYS A 212 7.91 11.57 -6.59
N GLY A 213 8.03 10.44 -7.26
CA GLY A 213 9.32 9.81 -7.53
C GLY A 213 9.18 8.41 -8.10
N THR A 214 10.32 7.81 -8.42
CA THR A 214 10.40 6.41 -8.85
C THR A 214 11.19 5.62 -7.82
N SER A 215 10.65 4.48 -7.39
CA SER A 215 11.34 3.50 -6.54
C SER A 215 11.43 2.15 -7.26
N THR A 216 12.35 1.32 -6.78
CA THR A 216 12.50 -0.07 -7.18
C THR A 216 12.06 -0.95 -6.03
N MET A 217 11.31 -2.02 -6.32
CA MET A 217 10.90 -3.01 -5.34
C MET A 217 11.33 -4.41 -5.79
N ALA A 218 11.95 -5.15 -4.88
CA ALA A 218 12.21 -6.58 -5.03
C ALA A 218 11.37 -7.36 -4.02
N GLU A 219 10.75 -8.46 -4.46
CA GLU A 219 9.96 -9.34 -3.59
C GLU A 219 10.41 -10.79 -3.77
N LEU A 220 10.41 -11.54 -2.67
CA LEU A 220 10.58 -13.00 -2.66
C LEU A 220 9.47 -13.62 -1.82
N GLY A 221 8.94 -14.76 -2.27
CA GLY A 221 7.92 -15.47 -1.53
C GLY A 221 7.82 -16.94 -1.88
N VAL A 222 6.98 -17.63 -1.12
CA VAL A 222 6.67 -19.04 -1.31
C VAL A 222 5.18 -19.28 -1.04
N GLY A 223 4.52 -19.89 -2.01
CA GLY A 223 3.18 -20.45 -1.87
C GLY A 223 3.25 -21.95 -1.59
N VAL A 224 2.45 -22.45 -0.66
CA VAL A 224 2.25 -23.88 -0.40
C VAL A 224 0.77 -24.18 -0.46
N GLN A 225 0.38 -25.16 -1.28
CA GLN A 225 -1.00 -25.60 -1.38
C GLN A 225 -1.12 -27.10 -1.17
N LYS A 226 -2.09 -27.52 -0.35
CA LYS A 226 -2.45 -28.93 -0.14
C LYS A 226 -3.97 -29.07 -0.05
N GLY A 227 -4.57 -29.73 -1.03
CA GLY A 227 -6.03 -29.81 -1.15
C GLY A 227 -6.66 -28.42 -1.29
N GLY A 228 -7.69 -28.15 -0.50
CA GLY A 228 -8.36 -26.84 -0.44
C GLY A 228 -7.57 -25.74 0.30
N PHE A 229 -6.51 -26.08 1.04
CA PHE A 229 -5.74 -25.10 1.81
C PHE A 229 -4.53 -24.58 1.03
N GLY A 230 -4.35 -23.27 1.03
CA GLY A 230 -3.16 -22.57 0.53
C GLY A 230 -2.62 -21.59 1.57
N VAL A 231 -1.30 -21.50 1.67
CA VAL A 231 -0.57 -20.52 2.49
C VAL A 231 0.49 -19.87 1.63
N THR A 232 0.57 -18.54 1.64
CA THR A 232 1.64 -17.79 0.95
C THR A 232 2.33 -16.88 1.94
N ALA A 233 3.65 -16.91 1.96
CA ALA A 233 4.49 -16.01 2.73
C ALA A 233 5.44 -15.25 1.79
N SER A 234 5.61 -13.95 1.99
CA SER A 234 6.54 -13.14 1.21
C SER A 234 7.15 -12.00 2.00
N ALA A 235 8.28 -11.51 1.50
CA ALA A 235 8.94 -10.32 1.98
C ALA A 235 9.36 -9.46 0.79
N ASN A 236 9.28 -8.15 0.93
CA ASN A 236 9.67 -7.20 -0.09
C ASN A 236 10.60 -6.12 0.49
N TRP A 237 11.39 -5.52 -0.39
CA TRP A 237 12.23 -4.37 -0.10
C TRP A 237 12.02 -3.33 -1.19
N THR A 238 11.77 -2.09 -0.79
CA THR A 238 11.52 -0.97 -1.70
C THR A 238 12.45 0.20 -1.38
N ASP A 239 13.15 0.70 -2.39
CA ASP A 239 14.04 1.84 -2.26
C ASP A 239 14.01 2.75 -3.50
N GLY A 240 14.10 4.06 -3.26
CA GLY A 240 14.15 5.09 -4.30
C GLY A 240 13.00 6.09 -4.20
N GLY A 241 13.15 7.22 -4.88
CA GLY A 241 12.19 8.33 -4.77
C GLY A 241 12.08 8.79 -3.32
N ALA A 242 10.85 8.86 -2.81
CA ALA A 242 10.55 9.20 -1.42
C ALA A 242 10.69 8.03 -0.44
N LEU A 243 10.75 6.78 -0.92
CA LEU A 243 10.82 5.59 -0.06
C LEU A 243 12.29 5.23 0.17
N LYS A 244 12.70 5.07 1.43
CA LYS A 244 14.08 4.78 1.82
C LYS A 244 14.11 3.46 2.59
N GLY A 245 14.54 2.41 1.89
CA GLY A 245 14.73 1.07 2.45
C GLY A 245 13.52 0.47 3.17
N ILE A 246 12.31 0.64 2.62
CA ILE A 246 11.10 0.06 3.22
C ILE A 246 11.14 -1.46 3.08
N VAL A 247 10.94 -2.17 4.19
CA VAL A 247 10.83 -3.62 4.23
C VAL A 247 9.39 -4.01 4.57
N GLY A 248 8.80 -4.84 3.73
CA GLY A 248 7.47 -5.40 3.93
C GLY A 248 7.49 -6.91 4.11
N ALA A 249 6.52 -7.45 4.83
CA ALA A 249 6.28 -8.90 4.91
C ALA A 249 4.78 -9.21 4.94
N GLN A 250 4.39 -10.31 4.28
CA GLN A 250 3.00 -10.73 4.18
C GLN A 250 2.84 -12.23 4.43
N LEU A 251 1.74 -12.58 5.11
CA LEU A 251 1.24 -13.95 5.20
C LEU A 251 -0.24 -14.00 4.79
N ASN A 252 -0.56 -14.82 3.79
CA ASN A 252 -1.91 -15.12 3.33
C ASN A 252 -2.26 -16.58 3.63
N VAL A 253 -3.49 -16.83 4.07
CA VAL A 253 -4.07 -18.17 4.18
C VAL A 253 -5.37 -18.17 3.40
N ARG A 254 -5.56 -19.15 2.53
CA ARG A 254 -6.74 -19.33 1.71
C ARG A 254 -7.30 -20.73 1.88
N PHE A 255 -8.61 -20.84 1.96
CA PHE A 255 -9.33 -22.10 1.87
C PHE A 255 -10.29 -22.04 0.67
N ALA A 256 -10.27 -23.07 -0.17
CA ALA A 256 -11.15 -23.26 -1.30
C ALA A 256 -11.95 -24.56 -1.12
N TRP A 257 -13.25 -24.48 -1.37
CA TRP A 257 -14.21 -25.57 -1.26
C TRP A 257 -15.08 -25.68 -2.50
#